data_AF-A0A699XGY8-F1
#
_entry.id   AF-A0A699XGY8-F1
#
_cell.length_a   1.000
_cell.length_b   1.000
_cell.length_c   1.000
_cell.angle_alpha   90.00
_cell.angle_beta   90.00
_cell.angle_gamma   90.00
#
_symmetry.space_group_name_H-M   'P 1'
#
loop_
_entity.id
_entity.type
_entity.pdbx_description
1 polymer ?
#
loop_
_entity_poly.entity_id
_entity_poly.type
_entity_poly.pdbx_seq_one_letter_code
_entity_poly.pdbx_strand_id
1 'polypeptide(L)' 'MAPLTAEELQKHPEYEHTIWKLQPDQEGKVAVAEDRGGPINIAYEIHGHGPRKIVVSVQFPEARHF' A
#
# COMPACT_ATOMS: atom_id res chain seq x y z
N MET A 1 33.81 0.78 15.75
CA MET A 1 33.19 2.06 15.37
C MET A 1 31.75 2.05 15.83
N ALA A 2 31.26 3.12 16.44
CA ALA A 2 29.85 3.28 16.76
C ALA A 2 29.05 3.66 15.49
N PRO A 3 27.77 3.27 15.37
CA PRO A 3 26.92 3.71 14.26
C PRO A 3 26.62 5.22 14.35
N LEU A 4 26.25 5.82 13.22
CA LEU A 4 25.81 7.21 13.15
C LEU A 4 24.49 7.42 13.92
N THR A 5 24.34 8.59 14.53
CA THR A 5 23.03 9.06 15.02
C THR A 5 22.10 9.39 13.84
N ALA A 6 20.79 9.52 14.10
CA ALA A 6 19.83 9.90 13.06
C ALA A 6 20.16 11.26 12.42
N GLU A 7 20.61 12.23 13.21
CA GLU A 7 20.98 13.57 12.73
C GLU A 7 22.26 13.56 11.89
N GLU A 8 23.23 12.70 12.22
CA GLU A 8 24.45 12.52 11.42
C GLU A 8 24.16 11.77 10.12
N LEU A 9 23.28 10.76 10.17
CA LEU A 9 22.88 9.99 9.00
C LEU A 9 22.18 10.87 7.96
N GLN A 10 21.30 11.78 8.39
CA GLN A 10 20.61 12.72 7.49
C GLN A 10 21.55 13.71 6.79
N LYS A 11 22.71 14.00 7.39
CA LYS A 11 23.74 14.90 6.82
C LYS A 11 24.72 14.16 5.90
N HIS A 12 24.63 12.83 5.80
CA HIS A 12 25.53 12.06 4.97
C HIS A 12 25.28 12.37 3.48
N PRO A 13 26.32 12.56 2.65
CA PRO A 13 26.16 12.87 1.23
C PRO A 13 25.26 11.87 0.49
N GLU A 14 25.42 10.58 0.79
CA GLU A 14 24.60 9.52 0.17
C GLU A 14 23.15 9.45 0.67
N TYR A 15 22.79 10.19 1.73
CA TYR A 15 21.42 10.14 2.27
C TYR A 15 20.39 10.65 1.26
N GLU A 16 20.76 11.62 0.42
CA GLU A 16 19.85 12.17 -0.59
C GLU A 16 19.41 11.12 -1.62
N HIS A 17 20.26 10.14 -1.91
CA HIS A 17 19.98 9.06 -2.86
C HIS A 17 19.07 7.98 -2.29
N THR A 18 18.83 7.97 -0.96
CA THR A 18 17.87 7.05 -0.33
C THR A 18 16.42 7.43 -0.62
N ILE A 19 16.17 8.69 -1.00
CA ILE A 19 14.83 9.22 -1.26
C ILE A 19 14.53 9.07 -2.75
N TRP A 20 13.80 8.01 -3.09
CA TRP A 20 13.22 7.88 -4.43
C TRP A 20 11.83 8.51 -4.47
N LYS A 21 11.74 9.71 -5.07
CA LYS A 21 10.46 10.41 -5.32
C LYS A 21 9.76 9.86 -6.55
N LEU A 22 9.26 8.63 -6.47
CA LEU A 22 8.44 8.04 -7.54
C LEU A 22 7.06 8.71 -7.53
N GLN A 23 6.67 9.36 -8.63
CA GLN A 23 5.36 10.01 -8.74
C GLN A 23 4.29 8.94 -9.03
N PRO A 24 3.26 8.81 -8.18
CA PRO A 24 2.16 7.89 -8.45
C PRO A 24 1.27 8.43 -9.58
N ASP A 25 0.69 7.53 -10.37
CA ASP A 25 -0.34 7.89 -11.35
C ASP A 25 -1.68 8.18 -10.67
N GLN A 26 -1.94 7.52 -9.54
CA GLN A 26 -3.10 7.74 -8.69
C GLN A 26 -2.73 7.52 -7.24
N GLU A 27 -3.30 8.31 -6.35
CA GLU A 27 -3.15 8.17 -4.91
C GLU A 27 -4.48 8.45 -4.21
N GLY A 28 -4.62 7.97 -2.97
CA GLY A 28 -5.82 8.21 -2.19
C GLY A 28 -5.77 7.58 -0.82
N LYS A 29 -6.92 7.64 -0.14
CA LYS A 29 -7.16 6.94 1.12
C LYS A 29 -8.45 6.16 1.02
N VAL A 30 -8.46 4.94 1.55
CA VAL A 30 -9.65 4.09 1.61
C VAL A 30 -9.96 3.76 3.06
N ALA A 31 -11.22 3.98 3.46
CA ALA A 31 -11.73 3.56 4.75
C ALA A 31 -11.91 2.04 4.75
N VAL A 32 -11.32 1.35 5.72
CA VAL A 32 -11.41 -0.11 5.87
C VAL A 32 -11.83 -0.51 7.28
N ALA A 33 -12.19 -1.79 7.44
CA ALA A 33 -12.47 -2.43 8.72
C ALA A 33 -13.67 -1.83 9.48
N GLU A 34 -14.67 -1.30 8.78
CA GLU A 34 -15.88 -0.67 9.36
C GLU A 34 -16.47 -1.46 10.55
N ASP A 35 -16.66 -2.79 10.41
CA ASP A 35 -17.22 -3.64 11.47
C ASP A 35 -16.19 -4.40 12.31
N ARG A 36 -14.90 -4.05 12.20
CA ARG A 36 -13.79 -4.71 12.90
C ARG A 36 -12.91 -3.73 13.68
N GLY A 37 -13.51 -2.65 14.17
CA GLY A 37 -12.82 -1.59 14.92
C GLY A 37 -12.32 -0.42 14.08
N GLY A 38 -12.81 -0.29 12.85
CA GLY A 38 -12.61 0.88 12.00
C GLY A 38 -13.78 1.88 12.05
N PRO A 39 -13.86 2.82 11.09
CA PRO A 39 -13.03 2.91 9.89
C PRO A 39 -11.61 3.41 10.15
N ILE A 40 -10.62 2.75 9.54
CA ILE A 40 -9.24 3.24 9.45
C ILE A 40 -8.97 3.64 8.01
N ASN A 41 -8.43 4.85 7.80
CA ASN A 41 -8.06 5.32 6.47
C ASN A 41 -6.64 4.83 6.10
N ILE A 42 -6.55 3.87 5.18
CA ILE A 42 -5.26 3.40 4.63
C ILE A 42 -4.94 4.21 3.37
N ALA A 43 -3.76 4.82 3.33
CA ALA A 43 -3.25 5.50 2.14
C ALA A 43 -2.77 4.46 1.10
N TYR A 44 -3.01 4.74 -0.19
CA TYR A 44 -2.51 3.92 -1.29
C TYR A 44 -1.98 4.79 -2.43
N GLU A 45 -1.09 4.20 -3.21
CA GLU A 45 -0.55 4.74 -4.46
C GLU A 45 -0.61 3.65 -5.54
N ILE A 46 -0.88 4.05 -6.78
CA ILE A 46 -0.84 3.20 -7.97
C ILE A 46 0.25 3.75 -8.89
N HIS A 47 1.19 2.88 -9.25
CA HIS A 47 2.31 3.17 -10.14
C HIS A 47 2.21 2.31 -11.41
N GLY A 48 2.24 2.95 -12.58
CA GLY A 48 2.20 2.32 -13.89
C GLY A 48 0.79 2.07 -14.45
N HIS A 49 0.76 1.71 -15.74
CA HIS A 49 -0.45 1.34 -16.47
C HIS A 49 -0.32 -0.06 -17.08
N GLY A 50 -1.39 -0.85 -17.01
CA GLY A 50 -1.44 -2.18 -17.64
C GLY A 50 -2.80 -2.86 -17.49
N PRO A 51 -3.07 -3.96 -18.22
CA PRO A 51 -4.31 -4.70 -18.12
C PRO A 51 -4.49 -5.28 -16.70
N ARG A 52 -5.50 -4.80 -15.98
CA ARG A 52 -5.90 -5.35 -14.67
C ARG A 52 -6.88 -6.50 -14.89
N LYS A 53 -6.43 -7.75 -14.71
CA LYS A 53 -7.30 -8.94 -14.78
C LYS A 53 -7.61 -9.41 -13.36
N ILE A 54 -8.85 -9.24 -12.91
CA ILE A 54 -9.33 -9.77 -11.63
C ILE A 54 -10.05 -11.08 -11.93
N VAL A 55 -9.65 -12.17 -11.26
CA VAL A 55 -10.38 -13.45 -11.28
C VAL A 55 -11.19 -13.53 -10.00
N VAL A 56 -12.51 -13.44 -10.11
CA VAL A 56 -13.42 -13.62 -8.97
C VAL A 56 -13.93 -15.06 -9.01
N SER A 57 -13.66 -15.83 -7.95
CA SER A 57 -14.30 -17.13 -7.73
C SER A 57 -15.52 -16.91 -6.85
N VAL A 58 -16.72 -17.08 -7.42
CA VAL A 58 -17.98 -17.04 -6.68
C VAL A 58 -18.40 -18.48 -6.40
N GLN A 59 -18.49 -18.83 -5.13
CA GLN A 59 -19.11 -20.10 -4.70
C GLN A 59 -20.61 -19.86 -4.55
N PHE A 60 -21.41 -20.53 -5.38
CA PHE A 60 -22.85 -20.60 -5.18
C PHE A 60 -23.15 -21.70 -4.15
N PRO A 61 -24.07 -21.47 -3.19
CA PRO A 61 -24.50 -22.53 -2.29
C PRO A 61 -25.23 -23.62 -3.11
N GLU A 62 -24.88 -24.88 -2.88
CA GLU A 62 -25.55 -26.01 -3.51
C GLU A 62 -27.06 -25.95 -3.27
N ALA A 63 -27.83 -26.18 -4.34
CA ALA A 63 -29.27 -26.30 -4.26
C ALA A 63 -29.62 -27.48 -3.34
N ARG A 64 -30.32 -27.20 -2.24
CA ARG A 64 -30.90 -28.26 -1.41
C ARG A 64 -31.92 -29.01 -2.27
N HIS A 65 -31.62 -30.27 -2.55
CA HIS A 65 -32.55 -31.21 -3.15
C HIS A 65 -33.76 -31.36 -2.21
N PHE A 66 -34.96 -31.14 -2.75
CA PHE A 66 -36.23 -31.41 -2.09
C PHE A 66 -36.51 -32.92 -2.09
#